data_AF-A0A935E4N7-F1
#
_entry.id   AF-A0A935E4N7-F1
#
_cell.length_a   1.000
_cell.length_b   1.000
_cell.length_c   1.000
_cell.angle_alpha   90.00
_cell.angle_beta   90.00
_cell.angle_gamma   90.00
#
_symmetry.space_group_name_H-M   'P 1'
#
loop_
_entity.id
_entity.type
_entity.pdbx_description
1 polymer ?
#
loop_
_entity_poly.entity_id
_entity_poly.type
_entity_poly.pdbx_seq_one_letter_code
_entity_poly.pdbx_strand_id
1 'polypeptide(L)'
;MFDFNKFCKKLEKDPKKKEEVLHKYIDKLPGDINLKLEEQKWYKQYIVEFKPNFEYETPEALKDQLFEWGLLQSLVAGSFSSDIDYRKNSENKIEMIIHVQSGDVFVTKNVKDLWEFQVLRLFEIYVEENMNLQILIESYQNEKEDIENQRRKRLQKWNDMINTQKLEKIGML
;
A
#
# COMPACT_ATOMS: atom_id res chain seq x y z
N MET A 1 -13.52 -6.56 2.38
CA MET A 1 -13.26 -5.36 1.57
C MET A 1 -12.83 -4.29 2.54
N PHE A 2 -11.76 -3.55 2.26
CA PHE A 2 -11.36 -2.45 3.13
C PHE A 2 -12.38 -1.31 2.99
N ASP A 3 -12.96 -0.89 4.11
CA ASP A 3 -13.98 0.18 4.13
C ASP A 3 -13.31 1.51 4.46
N PHE A 4 -13.03 2.29 3.42
CA PHE A 4 -12.42 3.62 3.54
C PHE A 4 -13.25 4.57 4.41
N ASN A 5 -14.57 4.57 4.27
CA ASN A 5 -15.46 5.42 5.06
C ASN A 5 -15.40 5.04 6.56
N LYS A 6 -15.37 3.74 6.86
CA LYS A 6 -15.17 3.24 8.23
C LYS A 6 -13.80 3.65 8.77
N PHE A 7 -12.76 3.63 7.95
CA PHE A 7 -11.44 4.10 8.33
C PHE A 7 -11.42 5.60 8.62
N CYS A 8 -12.03 6.44 7.78
CA CYS A 8 -12.13 7.88 8.04
C CYS A 8 -12.89 8.18 9.34
N LYS A 9 -13.99 7.46 9.62
CA LYS A 9 -14.72 7.55 10.89
C LYS A 9 -13.87 7.11 12.09
N LYS A 10 -12.93 6.19 11.90
CA LYS A 10 -11.96 5.80 12.93
C LYS A 10 -10.98 6.94 13.20
N LEU A 11 -10.44 7.57 12.16
CA LEU A 11 -9.57 8.74 12.30
C LEU A 11 -10.28 9.90 13.01
N GLU A 12 -11.56 10.13 12.72
CA GLU A 12 -12.36 11.17 13.37
C GLU A 12 -12.50 10.96 14.89
N LYS A 13 -12.50 9.71 15.36
CA LYS A 13 -12.62 9.38 16.79
C LYS A 13 -11.32 9.52 17.56
N ASP A 14 -10.18 9.58 16.87
CA ASP A 14 -8.87 9.81 17.48
C ASP A 14 -8.53 11.30 17.33
N PRO A 15 -8.50 12.09 18.41
CA PRO A 15 -8.28 13.54 18.33
C PRO A 15 -6.98 13.92 17.61
N LYS A 16 -5.92 13.11 17.77
CA LYS A 16 -4.64 13.37 17.14
C LYS A 16 -4.74 13.11 15.63
N LYS A 17 -5.28 11.95 15.25
CA LYS A 17 -5.42 11.60 13.82
C LYS A 17 -6.41 12.49 13.09
N LYS A 18 -7.46 12.92 13.78
CA LYS A 18 -8.44 13.88 13.26
C LYS A 18 -7.74 15.18 12.83
N GLU A 19 -6.92 15.76 13.69
CA GLU A 19 -6.25 17.03 13.40
C GLU A 19 -5.03 16.88 12.46
N GLU A 20 -4.23 15.83 12.64
CA GLU A 20 -2.98 15.69 11.89
C GLU A 20 -3.17 15.16 10.47
N VAL A 21 -4.22 14.36 10.23
CA VAL A 21 -4.46 13.69 8.94
C VAL A 21 -5.80 14.12 8.35
N LEU A 22 -6.92 13.84 9.03
CA LEU A 22 -8.25 13.95 8.41
C LEU A 22 -8.60 15.39 8.05
N HIS A 23 -8.47 16.33 8.98
CA HIS A 23 -8.77 17.75 8.73
C HIS A 23 -7.87 18.35 7.66
N LYS A 24 -6.57 18.06 7.70
CA LYS A 24 -5.63 18.54 6.66
C LYS A 24 -5.95 17.97 5.30
N TYR A 25 -6.34 16.70 5.23
CA TYR A 25 -6.74 16.06 3.97
C TYR A 25 -7.96 16.75 3.38
N ILE A 26 -8.98 17.03 4.21
CA ILE A 26 -10.20 17.72 3.80
C ILE A 26 -9.93 19.17 3.36
N ASP A 27 -9.06 19.89 4.08
CA ASP A 27 -8.65 21.26 3.74
C ASP A 27 -7.95 21.33 2.38
N LYS A 28 -7.01 20.41 2.12
CA LYS A 28 -6.22 20.39 0.89
C LYS A 28 -6.93 19.77 -0.30
N LEU A 29 -7.83 18.82 -0.06
CA LEU A 29 -8.59 18.13 -1.10
C LEU A 29 -10.10 18.13 -0.78
N PRO A 30 -10.77 19.30 -0.89
CA PRO A 30 -12.18 19.41 -0.58
C PRO A 30 -13.04 18.43 -1.40
N GLY A 31 -13.82 17.60 -0.71
CA GLY A 31 -14.73 16.63 -1.32
C GLY A 31 -14.12 15.27 -1.68
N ASP A 32 -12.78 15.15 -1.74
CA ASP A 32 -12.10 13.88 -2.07
C ASP A 32 -12.43 12.80 -1.03
N ILE A 33 -12.50 13.18 0.24
CA ILE A 33 -12.87 12.29 1.36
C ILE A 33 -14.23 11.59 1.21
N ASN A 34 -15.15 12.17 0.41
CA ASN A 34 -16.49 11.62 0.20
C ASN A 34 -16.54 10.60 -0.95
N LEU A 35 -15.44 10.45 -1.69
CA LEU A 35 -15.32 9.50 -2.79
C LEU A 35 -14.99 8.10 -2.27
N LYS A 36 -15.13 7.10 -3.14
CA LYS A 36 -14.61 5.76 -2.85
C LYS A 36 -13.09 5.74 -2.81
N LEU A 37 -12.49 4.68 -2.28
CA LEU A 37 -11.04 4.54 -2.19
C LEU A 37 -10.36 4.60 -3.56
N GLU A 38 -10.92 3.91 -4.55
CA GLU A 38 -10.41 3.88 -5.92
C GLU A 38 -10.59 5.22 -6.63
N GLU A 39 -11.44 6.07 -6.07
CA GLU A 39 -11.75 7.37 -6.61
C GLU A 39 -10.85 8.49 -6.06
N GLN A 40 -10.14 8.22 -4.95
CA GLN A 40 -9.24 9.17 -4.31
C GLN A 40 -8.13 9.62 -5.26
N LYS A 41 -7.72 10.89 -5.17
CA LYS A 41 -6.67 11.44 -6.05
C LYS A 41 -5.37 10.64 -6.03
N TRP A 42 -4.87 10.28 -4.84
CA TRP A 42 -3.63 9.51 -4.69
C TRP A 42 -3.76 8.09 -5.26
N TYR A 43 -4.96 7.50 -5.21
CA TYR A 43 -5.18 6.17 -5.76
C TYR A 43 -5.07 6.18 -7.28
N LYS A 44 -5.84 7.06 -7.94
CA LYS A 44 -5.89 7.18 -9.40
C LYS A 44 -4.55 7.59 -10.02
N GLN A 45 -3.78 8.41 -9.31
CA GLN A 45 -2.54 8.95 -9.84
C GLN A 45 -1.32 8.05 -9.59
N TYR A 46 -1.40 7.11 -8.65
CA TYR A 46 -0.22 6.38 -8.21
C TYR A 46 -0.48 4.91 -7.91
N ILE A 47 -1.39 4.59 -6.99
CA ILE A 47 -1.57 3.19 -6.53
C ILE A 47 -2.11 2.28 -7.65
N VAL A 48 -2.92 2.81 -8.57
CA VAL A 48 -3.43 2.04 -9.70
C VAL A 48 -2.34 1.52 -10.65
N GLU A 49 -1.17 2.17 -10.69
CA GLU A 49 -0.04 1.83 -11.56
C GLU A 49 0.69 0.56 -11.09
N PHE A 50 0.46 0.10 -9.85
CA PHE A 50 1.05 -1.14 -9.31
C PHE A 50 0.25 -2.38 -9.72
N LYS A 51 0.00 -2.50 -11.02
CA LYS A 51 -0.67 -3.63 -11.68
C LYS A 51 0.19 -4.13 -12.86
N PRO A 52 0.07 -5.39 -13.28
CA PRO A 52 -0.78 -6.45 -12.71
C PRO A 52 -0.29 -6.94 -11.35
N ASN A 53 -1.22 -7.45 -10.55
CA ASN A 53 -0.95 -8.11 -9.28
C ASN A 53 -0.43 -9.55 -9.51
N PHE A 54 0.29 -10.08 -8.52
CA PHE A 54 0.75 -11.47 -8.51
C PHE A 54 -0.14 -12.28 -7.58
N GLU A 55 -0.37 -13.54 -7.93
CA GLU A 55 -0.96 -14.50 -6.99
C GLU A 55 0.12 -14.92 -5.98
N TYR A 56 -0.24 -14.89 -4.70
CA TYR A 56 0.64 -15.27 -3.59
C TYR A 56 -0.16 -15.93 -2.48
N GLU A 57 0.52 -16.68 -1.62
CA GLU A 57 -0.09 -17.34 -0.47
C GLU A 57 -0.61 -16.31 0.55
N THR A 58 -1.90 -16.43 0.86
CA THR A 58 -2.58 -15.66 1.89
C THR A 58 -2.82 -16.55 3.12
N PRO A 59 -3.05 -15.98 4.32
CA PRO A 59 -3.32 -16.77 5.51
C PRO A 59 -4.49 -17.74 5.33
N GLU A 60 -4.29 -19.01 5.67
CA GLU A 60 -5.30 -20.07 5.54
C GLU A 60 -6.60 -19.70 6.27
N ALA A 61 -6.46 -19.19 7.49
CA ALA A 61 -7.58 -18.77 8.35
C ALA A 61 -8.41 -17.62 7.76
N LEU A 62 -7.91 -16.94 6.72
CA LEU A 62 -8.56 -15.80 6.08
C LEU A 62 -9.03 -16.09 4.65
N LYS A 63 -8.95 -17.34 4.17
CA LYS A 63 -9.38 -17.70 2.81
C LYS A 63 -10.86 -17.41 2.55
N ASP A 64 -11.71 -17.63 3.55
CA ASP A 64 -13.14 -17.34 3.46
C ASP A 64 -13.46 -15.85 3.67
N GLN A 65 -12.47 -15.05 4.05
CA GLN A 65 -12.63 -13.61 4.21
C GLN A 65 -12.39 -12.89 2.89
N LEU A 66 -13.29 -11.96 2.56
CA LEU A 66 -13.20 -11.16 1.35
C LEU A 66 -12.17 -10.03 1.51
N PHE A 67 -10.88 -10.35 1.58
CA PHE A 67 -9.82 -9.35 1.52
C PHE A 67 -9.42 -9.04 0.09
N GLU A 68 -9.10 -7.77 -0.16
CA GLU A 68 -8.62 -7.30 -1.46
C GLU A 68 -7.10 -7.44 -1.53
N TRP A 69 -6.62 -8.69 -1.64
CA TRP A 69 -5.19 -9.02 -1.61
C TRP A 69 -4.37 -8.30 -2.69
N GLY A 70 -4.95 -8.06 -3.87
CA GLY A 70 -4.33 -7.24 -4.91
C GLY A 70 -4.20 -5.77 -4.50
N LEU A 71 -5.19 -5.20 -3.80
CA LEU A 71 -5.09 -3.85 -3.27
C LEU A 71 -3.99 -3.75 -2.21
N LEU A 72 -3.92 -4.72 -1.28
CA LEU A 72 -2.85 -4.77 -0.29
C LEU A 72 -1.47 -4.78 -0.97
N GLN A 73 -1.31 -5.61 -1.99
CA GLN A 73 -0.06 -5.69 -2.76
C GLN A 73 0.31 -4.35 -3.41
N SER A 74 -0.64 -3.68 -4.06
CA SER A 74 -0.40 -2.38 -4.70
C SER A 74 -0.07 -1.29 -3.67
N LEU A 75 -0.73 -1.30 -2.50
CA LEU A 75 -0.43 -0.40 -1.39
C LEU A 75 0.98 -0.62 -0.81
N VAL A 76 1.36 -1.88 -0.57
CA VAL A 76 2.70 -2.23 -0.07
C VAL A 76 3.78 -1.86 -1.09
N ALA A 77 3.58 -2.17 -2.37
CA ALA A 77 4.54 -1.87 -3.43
C ALA A 77 4.74 -0.36 -3.63
N GLY A 78 3.66 0.43 -3.47
CA GLY A 78 3.70 1.88 -3.55
C GLY A 78 4.20 2.58 -2.28
N SER A 79 4.31 1.86 -1.16
CA SER A 79 4.63 2.42 0.15
C SER A 79 6.02 3.05 0.22
N PHE A 80 6.15 4.13 0.99
CA PHE A 80 7.45 4.76 1.25
C PHE A 80 8.13 4.12 2.46
N SER A 81 7.35 3.61 3.41
CA SER A 81 7.81 2.97 4.65
C SER A 81 8.08 1.46 4.55
N SER A 82 7.80 0.84 3.40
CA SER A 82 8.06 -0.59 3.21
C SER A 82 8.55 -0.95 1.81
N ASP A 83 9.18 -2.11 1.74
CA ASP A 83 9.54 -2.83 0.52
C ASP A 83 8.76 -4.13 0.43
N ILE A 84 8.56 -4.58 -0.81
CA ILE A 84 7.90 -5.82 -1.17
C ILE A 84 8.89 -6.77 -1.83
N ASP A 85 8.82 -8.05 -1.47
CA ASP A 85 9.61 -9.12 -2.07
C ASP A 85 8.76 -10.39 -2.24
N TYR A 86 9.19 -11.27 -3.14
CA TYR A 86 8.53 -12.55 -3.43
C TYR A 86 9.52 -13.70 -3.37
N ARG A 87 9.13 -14.78 -2.71
CA ARG A 87 9.91 -16.02 -2.69
C ARG A 87 9.04 -17.22 -3.00
N LYS A 88 9.64 -18.26 -3.58
CA LYS A 88 8.99 -19.57 -3.69
C LYS A 88 9.23 -20.37 -2.42
N ASN A 89 8.19 -20.99 -1.89
CA ASN A 89 8.30 -21.93 -0.79
C ASN A 89 8.73 -23.33 -1.30
N SER A 90 8.83 -24.31 -0.39
CA SER A 90 9.21 -25.70 -0.75
C SER A 90 8.23 -26.40 -1.69
N GLU A 91 7.00 -25.87 -1.83
CA GLU A 91 5.95 -26.37 -2.73
C GLU A 91 5.86 -25.54 -4.03
N ASN A 92 6.85 -24.69 -4.32
CA ASN A 92 6.88 -23.76 -5.45
C ASN A 92 5.74 -22.71 -5.46
N LYS A 93 5.04 -22.50 -4.33
CA LYS A 93 4.05 -21.43 -4.19
C LYS A 93 4.74 -20.12 -3.86
N ILE A 94 4.20 -19.02 -4.38
CA ILE A 94 4.75 -17.68 -4.19
C ILE A 94 4.29 -17.14 -2.83
N GLU A 95 5.21 -16.68 -2.02
CA GLU A 95 4.95 -15.96 -0.76
C GLU A 95 5.29 -14.49 -0.93
N MET A 96 4.43 -13.60 -0.44
CA MET A 96 4.68 -12.16 -0.40
C MET A 96 5.30 -11.77 0.93
N ILE A 97 6.47 -11.16 0.88
CA ILE A 97 7.20 -10.65 2.05
C ILE A 97 7.13 -9.13 2.06
N ILE A 98 6.85 -8.58 3.24
CA ILE A 98 6.85 -7.16 3.53
C ILE A 98 8.04 -6.87 4.43
N HIS A 99 8.90 -5.97 3.96
CA HIS A 99 10.01 -5.43 4.74
C HIS A 99 9.64 -4.01 5.17
N VAL A 100 9.47 -3.78 6.47
CA VAL A 100 9.15 -2.47 7.04
C VAL A 100 10.40 -1.92 7.71
N GLN A 101 10.77 -0.69 7.35
CA GLN A 101 11.87 0.02 7.98
C GLN A 101 11.34 1.28 8.69
N SER A 102 11.61 1.37 9.99
CA SER A 102 11.24 2.52 10.81
C SER A 102 12.44 2.91 11.68
N GLY A 103 13.23 3.88 11.22
CA GLY A 103 14.51 4.23 11.85
C GLY A 103 15.48 3.04 11.81
N ASP A 104 16.00 2.66 12.97
CA ASP A 104 16.93 1.52 13.11
C ASP A 104 16.22 0.15 13.21
N VAL A 105 14.88 0.14 13.25
CA VAL A 105 14.10 -1.09 13.37
C VAL A 105 13.73 -1.59 11.98
N PHE A 106 14.19 -2.80 11.67
CA PHE A 106 13.82 -3.54 10.47
C PHE A 106 12.94 -4.74 10.84
N VAL A 107 11.73 -4.79 10.28
CA VAL A 107 10.79 -5.90 10.51
C VAL A 107 10.46 -6.55 9.18
N THR A 108 10.65 -7.86 9.11
CA THR A 108 10.21 -8.66 7.97
C THR A 108 8.99 -9.49 8.36
N LYS A 109 7.94 -9.44 7.54
CA LYS A 109 6.71 -10.21 7.72
C LYS A 109 6.34 -10.92 6.43
N ASN A 110 6.00 -12.20 6.55
CA ASN A 110 5.36 -12.93 5.47
C ASN A 110 3.85 -12.75 5.58
N VAL A 111 3.18 -12.39 4.48
CA VAL A 111 1.74 -12.11 4.51
C VAL A 111 0.91 -13.32 4.89
N LYS A 112 1.35 -14.53 4.52
CA LYS A 112 0.63 -15.77 4.86
C LYS A 112 0.56 -16.06 6.36
N ASP A 113 1.46 -15.45 7.15
CA ASP A 113 1.55 -15.67 8.61
C ASP A 113 0.78 -14.60 9.41
N LEU A 114 0.07 -13.70 8.72
CA LEU A 114 -0.64 -12.59 9.35
C LEU A 114 -2.04 -12.97 9.81
N TRP A 115 -2.43 -12.40 10.94
CA TRP A 115 -3.77 -12.50 11.50
C TRP A 115 -4.66 -11.40 10.92
N GLU A 116 -5.99 -11.59 10.97
CA GLU A 116 -6.96 -10.64 10.40
C GLU A 116 -6.70 -9.19 10.80
N PHE A 117 -6.50 -8.95 12.09
CA PHE A 117 -6.27 -7.60 12.63
C PHE A 117 -4.96 -6.99 12.11
N GLN A 118 -3.94 -7.81 11.82
CA GLN A 118 -2.67 -7.34 11.26
C GLN A 118 -2.84 -6.94 9.80
N VAL A 119 -3.60 -7.72 9.02
CA VAL A 119 -3.94 -7.41 7.62
C VAL A 119 -4.74 -6.11 7.55
N LEU A 120 -5.78 -5.97 8.37
CA LEU A 120 -6.56 -4.72 8.48
C LEU A 120 -5.66 -3.54 8.86
N ARG A 121 -4.73 -3.73 9.80
CA ARG A 121 -3.80 -2.68 10.21
C ARG A 121 -2.87 -2.25 9.08
N LEU A 122 -2.44 -3.16 8.21
CA LEU A 122 -1.63 -2.80 7.03
C LEU A 122 -2.39 -1.90 6.07
N PHE A 123 -3.65 -2.21 5.75
CA PHE A 123 -4.47 -1.32 4.92
C PHE A 123 -4.57 0.09 5.53
N GLU A 124 -4.90 0.16 6.82
CA GLU A 124 -5.00 1.46 7.52
C GLU A 124 -3.69 2.25 7.44
N ILE A 125 -2.54 1.61 7.68
CA ILE A 125 -1.22 2.26 7.64
C ILE A 125 -0.95 2.83 6.25
N TYR A 126 -1.08 2.02 5.20
CA TYR A 126 -0.71 2.47 3.85
C TYR A 126 -1.70 3.46 3.24
N VAL A 127 -2.99 3.37 3.59
CA VAL A 127 -3.97 4.39 3.20
C VAL A 127 -3.67 5.71 3.91
N GLU A 128 -3.37 5.68 5.21
CA GLU A 128 -2.98 6.88 5.96
C GLU A 128 -1.68 7.51 5.40
N GLU A 129 -0.69 6.68 5.06
CA GLU A 129 0.56 7.14 4.42
C GLU A 129 0.26 7.88 3.11
N ASN A 130 -0.58 7.31 2.24
CA ASN A 130 -0.95 7.96 0.98
C ASN A 130 -1.74 9.26 1.18
N MET A 131 -2.62 9.32 2.19
CA MET A 131 -3.30 10.58 2.56
C MET A 131 -2.29 11.64 3.00
N ASN A 132 -1.33 11.28 3.85
CA ASN A 132 -0.28 12.18 4.33
C ASN A 132 0.63 12.68 3.19
N LEU A 133 1.07 11.78 2.30
CA LEU A 133 1.86 12.15 1.13
C LEU A 133 1.09 13.10 0.21
N GLN A 134 -0.21 12.86 0.02
CA GLN A 134 -1.03 13.76 -0.79
C GLN A 134 -1.19 15.13 -0.14
N ILE A 135 -1.37 15.21 1.18
CA ILE A 135 -1.38 16.49 1.92
C ILE A 135 -0.08 17.26 1.66
N LEU A 136 1.07 16.59 1.73
CA LEU A 136 2.38 17.22 1.50
C LEU A 136 2.50 17.73 0.05
N ILE A 137 2.09 16.93 -0.93
CA ILE A 137 2.07 17.31 -2.36
C ILE A 137 1.25 18.58 -2.58
N GLU A 138 0.07 18.70 -1.97
CA GLU A 138 -0.80 19.87 -2.13
C GLU A 138 -0.32 21.08 -1.31
N SER A 139 0.54 20.87 -0.31
CA SER A 139 0.97 21.93 0.61
C SER A 139 2.30 22.57 0.23
N TYR A 140 3.25 21.80 -0.32
CA TYR A 140 4.63 22.24 -0.50
C TYR A 140 5.23 21.76 -1.82
N GLN A 141 5.68 22.70 -2.66
CA GLN A 141 6.19 22.40 -4.00
C GLN A 141 7.51 21.60 -3.97
N ASN A 142 8.38 21.83 -2.99
CA ASN A 142 9.62 21.06 -2.81
C ASN A 142 9.32 19.61 -2.41
N GLU A 143 8.44 19.40 -1.42
CA GLU A 143 8.01 18.05 -1.02
C GLU A 143 7.35 17.31 -2.19
N LYS A 144 6.55 18.02 -3.00
CA LYS A 144 5.93 17.44 -4.19
C LYS A 144 6.97 16.81 -5.13
N GLU A 145 8.03 17.54 -5.45
CA GLU A 145 9.06 17.03 -6.36
C GLU A 145 9.77 15.79 -5.80
N ASP A 146 10.12 15.81 -4.50
CA ASP A 146 10.76 14.69 -3.82
C ASP A 146 9.85 13.46 -3.75
N ILE A 147 8.57 13.66 -3.42
CA ILE A 147 7.57 12.59 -3.37
C ILE A 147 7.32 12.02 -4.77
N GLU A 148 7.16 12.86 -5.81
CA GLU A 148 6.99 12.38 -7.18
C GLU A 148 8.22 11.62 -7.69
N ASN A 149 9.43 12.07 -7.34
CA ASN A 149 10.67 11.35 -7.62
C ASN A 149 10.68 9.98 -6.95
N GLN A 150 10.29 9.88 -5.68
CA GLN A 150 10.24 8.62 -4.97
C GLN A 150 9.14 7.69 -5.51
N ARG A 151 7.96 8.23 -5.87
CA ARG A 151 6.89 7.48 -6.58
C ARG A 151 7.41 6.88 -7.89
N ARG A 152 8.16 7.64 -8.70
CA ARG A 152 8.78 7.13 -9.94
C ARG A 152 9.75 5.99 -9.67
N LYS A 153 10.62 6.11 -8.65
CA LYS A 153 11.56 5.05 -8.26
C LYS A 153 10.84 3.76 -7.82
N ARG A 154 9.77 3.90 -7.02
CA ARG A 154 8.94 2.76 -6.58
C ARG A 154 8.30 2.06 -7.78
N LEU A 155 7.72 2.81 -8.71
CA LEU A 155 7.11 2.24 -9.91
C LEU A 155 8.14 1.57 -10.83
N GLN A 156 9.33 2.15 -10.98
CA GLN A 156 10.42 1.53 -11.74
C GLN A 156 10.81 0.17 -11.13
N LYS A 157 11.06 0.12 -9.81
CA LYS A 157 11.37 -1.12 -9.09
C LYS A 157 10.27 -2.18 -9.28
N TRP A 158 9.01 -1.77 -9.23
CA TRP A 158 7.87 -2.65 -9.48
C TRP A 158 7.86 -3.24 -10.90
N ASN A 159 8.09 -2.39 -11.91
CA ASN A 159 8.15 -2.81 -13.30
C ASN A 159 9.33 -3.75 -13.58
N ASP A 160 10.50 -3.47 -12.99
CA ASP A 160 11.67 -4.35 -13.08
C ASP A 160 11.36 -5.74 -12.51
N MET A 161 10.70 -5.80 -11.36
CA MET A 161 10.28 -7.07 -10.75
C MET A 161 9.25 -7.82 -11.61
N ILE A 162 8.27 -7.13 -12.21
CA ILE A 162 7.33 -7.75 -13.16
C ILE A 162 8.07 -8.33 -14.36
N ASN A 163 9.02 -7.59 -14.92
CA ASN A 163 9.77 -8.04 -16.08
C ASN A 163 10.61 -9.27 -15.76
N THR A 164 11.29 -9.30 -14.61
CA THR A 164 12.03 -10.49 -14.14
C THR A 164 11.10 -11.70 -14.02
N GLN A 165 9.94 -11.57 -13.37
CA GLN A 165 9.01 -12.70 -13.25
C GLN A 165 8.45 -13.16 -14.59
N LYS A 166 8.23 -12.25 -15.55
CA LYS A 166 7.80 -12.62 -16.91
C LYS A 166 8.90 -13.42 -17.62
N LEU A 167 10.15 -13.00 -17.52
CA LEU A 167 11.30 -13.67 -18.12
C LEU A 167 11.52 -15.08 -17.53
N GLU A 168 11.38 -15.24 -16.21
CA GLU A 168 11.42 -16.55 -15.55
C GLU A 168 10.30 -17.48 -16.05
N LYS A 169 9.07 -16.96 -16.22
CA LYS A 169 7.93 -17.77 -16.69
C LYS A 169 8.11 -18.31 -18.10
N ILE A 170 8.86 -17.62 -18.96
CA ILE A 170 9.14 -18.06 -20.34
C ILE A 170 10.50 -18.74 -20.49
N GLY A 171 11.19 -19.04 -19.38
CA GLY A 171 12.45 -19.80 -19.38
C GLY A 171 13.65 -19.06 -19.97
N MET A 172 13.64 -17.72 -19.92
CA MET A 172 14.75 -16.88 -20.39
C MET A 172 15.74 -16.50 -19.27
N LEU A 173 15.44 -16.92 -18.04
CA LEU A 173 16.27 -16.87 -16.83
C LEU A 173 16.13 -18.22 -16.12
#